data_AF-A7HJB1-F1
#
_entry.id   AF-A7HJB1-F1
#
_cell.length_a   1.000
_cell.length_b   1.000
_cell.length_c   1.000
_cell.angle_alpha   90.00
_cell.angle_beta   90.00
_cell.angle_gamma   90.00
#
_symmetry.space_group_name_H-M   'P 1'
#
loop_
_entity.id
_entity.type
_entity.pdbx_description
1 polymer ?
#
loop_
_entity_poly.entity_id
_entity_poly.type
_entity_poly.pdbx_seq_one_letter_code
_entity_poly.pdbx_strand_id
1 'polypeptide(L)'
;MSFYYVMELEVNEQRADFALKNTELVEFVKSRKCNLSYSKGILTIRFPDNEDLDEEVMVEVLKTLRTPVNAKEYVYENGSKMEIFSGKLDPQHPLGQAKEEIQERTIESIEEEEELKTSYEELLDDIEEEVDEE
;
A
#
# COMPACT_ATOMS: atom_id res chain seq x y z
N MET A 1 -8.38 -12.49 7.54
CA MET A 1 -8.21 -11.32 6.67
C MET A 1 -6.99 -11.58 5.82
N SER A 2 -7.06 -11.33 4.51
CA SER A 2 -5.92 -11.51 3.62
C SER A 2 -5.35 -10.17 3.20
N PHE A 3 -4.05 -9.99 3.41
CA PHE A 3 -3.31 -8.84 2.91
C PHE A 3 -2.15 -9.29 2.02
N TYR A 4 -1.70 -8.42 1.12
CA TYR A 4 -0.44 -8.62 0.40
C TYR A 4 0.22 -7.28 0.09
N TYR A 5 1.55 -7.30 0.04
CA TYR A 5 2.34 -6.13 -0.30
C TYR A 5 2.72 -6.10 -1.78
N VAL A 6 2.77 -4.90 -2.34
CA VAL A 6 3.25 -4.63 -3.69
C VAL A 6 4.22 -3.47 -3.65
N MET A 7 5.40 -3.67 -4.23
CA MET A 7 6.38 -2.61 -4.44
C MET A 7 6.47 -2.30 -5.93
N GLU A 8 6.35 -1.02 -6.27
CA GLU A 8 6.49 -0.48 -7.62
C GLU A 8 7.77 0.35 -7.70
N LEU A 9 8.66 -0.01 -8.62
CA LEU A 9 9.94 0.67 -8.84
C LEU A 9 9.96 1.31 -10.22
N GLU A 10 10.12 2.63 -10.28
CA GLU A 10 10.24 3.36 -11.54
C GLU A 10 11.63 3.16 -12.13
N VAL A 11 11.69 2.43 -13.24
CA VAL A 11 12.95 2.02 -13.88
C VAL A 11 12.87 2.09 -15.40
N ASN A 12 14.00 2.45 -16.00
CA ASN A 12 14.14 2.41 -17.46
C ASN A 12 14.08 0.96 -17.96
N GLU A 13 13.52 0.77 -19.16
CA GLU A 13 13.31 -0.53 -19.80
C GLU A 13 14.57 -1.40 -19.85
N GLN A 14 15.72 -0.82 -20.19
CA GLN A 14 16.99 -1.55 -20.24
C GLN A 14 17.39 -2.16 -18.88
N ARG A 15 17.08 -1.48 -17.78
CA ARG A 15 17.41 -1.97 -16.42
C ARG A 15 16.39 -2.99 -15.93
N ALA A 16 15.12 -2.77 -16.23
CA ALA A 16 14.10 -3.78 -15.97
C ALA A 16 14.41 -5.07 -16.71
N ASP A 17 14.77 -4.99 -17.99
CA ASP A 17 15.15 -6.15 -18.80
C ASP A 17 16.39 -6.85 -18.22
N PHE A 18 17.39 -6.09 -17.76
CA PHE A 18 18.54 -6.66 -17.05
C PHE A 18 18.16 -7.40 -15.77
N ALA A 19 17.29 -6.81 -14.93
CA ALA A 19 16.82 -7.44 -13.71
C ALA A 19 15.99 -8.70 -13.99
N LEU A 20 15.10 -8.66 -14.99
CA LEU A 20 14.25 -9.79 -15.39
C LEU A 20 15.03 -10.94 -16.06
N LYS A 21 16.16 -10.64 -16.70
CA LYS A 21 17.05 -11.64 -17.31
C LYS A 21 18.13 -12.15 -16.36
N ASN A 22 18.26 -11.57 -15.17
CA ASN A 22 19.20 -12.05 -14.17
C ASN A 22 18.65 -13.32 -13.51
N THR A 23 19.18 -14.48 -13.90
CA THR A 23 18.75 -15.78 -13.40
C THR A 23 18.86 -15.89 -11.88
N GLU A 24 19.93 -15.36 -11.28
CA GLU A 24 20.15 -15.41 -9.82
C GLU A 24 19.05 -14.64 -9.07
N LEU A 25 18.71 -13.45 -9.55
CA LEU A 25 17.63 -12.64 -8.97
C LEU A 25 16.28 -13.33 -9.15
N VAL A 26 15.99 -13.84 -10.34
CA VAL A 26 14.70 -14.49 -10.64
C VAL A 26 14.52 -15.76 -9.80
N GLU A 27 15.56 -16.57 -9.64
CA GLU A 27 15.52 -17.76 -8.78
C GLU A 27 15.36 -17.39 -7.31
N PHE A 28 16.07 -16.35 -6.84
CA PHE A 28 15.95 -15.83 -5.49
C PHE A 28 14.53 -15.35 -5.18
N VAL A 29 13.96 -14.50 -6.04
CA VAL A 29 12.59 -13.98 -5.90
C VAL A 29 11.56 -15.12 -5.92
N LYS A 30 11.71 -16.10 -6.81
CA LYS A 30 10.84 -17.28 -6.86
C LYS A 30 10.95 -18.17 -5.62
N SER A 31 12.15 -18.31 -5.05
CA SER A 31 12.35 -19.09 -3.82
C SER A 31 11.57 -18.52 -2.63
N ARG A 32 11.36 -17.19 -2.64
CA ARG A 32 10.56 -16.44 -1.65
C ARG A 32 9.08 -16.32 -2.03
N LYS A 33 8.63 -17.00 -3.08
CA LYS A 33 7.25 -16.93 -3.63
C LYS A 33 6.83 -15.51 -4.05
N CYS A 34 7.79 -14.63 -4.28
CA CYS A 34 7.54 -13.30 -4.82
C CYS A 34 7.38 -13.37 -6.34
N ASN A 35 6.65 -12.41 -6.91
CA ASN A 35 6.50 -12.27 -8.35
C ASN A 35 7.08 -10.94 -8.82
N LEU A 36 8.04 -11.00 -9.74
CA LEU A 36 8.64 -9.83 -10.38
C LEU A 36 8.06 -9.65 -11.79
N SER A 37 7.56 -8.46 -12.09
CA SER A 37 6.96 -8.14 -13.38
C SER A 37 7.33 -6.71 -13.80
N TYR A 38 7.34 -6.43 -15.10
CA TYR A 38 7.62 -5.09 -15.61
C TYR A 38 6.53 -4.66 -16.59
N SER A 39 6.04 -3.44 -16.43
CA SER A 39 5.04 -2.85 -17.32
C SER A 39 5.16 -1.33 -17.34
N LYS A 40 5.15 -0.73 -18.54
CA LYS A 40 5.07 0.73 -18.75
C LYS A 40 6.06 1.57 -17.92
N GLY A 41 7.32 1.14 -17.77
CA GLY A 41 8.31 1.90 -16.98
C GLY A 41 8.36 1.54 -15.49
N ILE A 42 7.52 0.60 -15.04
CA ILE A 42 7.40 0.23 -13.63
C ILE A 42 7.74 -1.26 -13.46
N LEU A 43 8.72 -1.55 -12.61
CA LEU A 43 9.06 -2.89 -12.16
C LEU A 43 8.28 -3.15 -10.86
N THR A 44 7.32 -4.07 -10.93
CA THR A 44 6.43 -4.42 -9.83
C THR A 44 6.85 -5.73 -9.20
N ILE A 45 7.03 -5.72 -7.88
CA ILE A 45 7.27 -6.88 -7.03
C ILE A 45 6.00 -7.12 -6.22
N ARG A 46 5.40 -8.30 -6.36
CA ARG A 46 4.30 -8.75 -5.50
C ARG A 46 4.86 -9.76 -4.49
N PHE A 47 4.65 -9.48 -3.21
CA PHE A 47 5.02 -10.35 -2.10
C PHE A 47 3.92 -11.39 -1.83
N PRO A 48 4.23 -12.47 -1.08
CA PRO A 48 3.25 -13.50 -0.74
C PRO A 48 2.10 -12.96 0.10
N ASP A 49 0.94 -13.60 -0.01
CA ASP A 49 -0.23 -13.19 0.76
C ASP A 49 -0.06 -13.58 2.25
N ASN A 50 -0.39 -12.65 3.15
CA ASN A 50 -0.27 -12.78 4.61
C ASN A 50 1.17 -12.87 5.13
N GLU A 51 2.15 -12.45 4.35
CA GLU A 51 3.55 -12.36 4.74
C GLU A 51 3.99 -10.89 4.74
N ASP A 52 4.89 -10.55 5.67
CA ASP A 52 5.50 -9.21 5.73
C ASP A 52 6.42 -8.96 4.53
N LEU A 53 6.79 -7.70 4.32
CA LEU A 53 7.79 -7.31 3.32
C LEU A 53 9.14 -8.03 3.58
N ASP A 54 9.60 -8.81 2.61
CA ASP A 54 10.92 -9.45 2.69
C ASP A 54 12.00 -8.42 2.32
N GLU A 55 12.68 -7.89 3.34
CA GLU A 55 13.77 -6.93 3.20
C GLU A 55 14.91 -7.45 2.32
N GLU A 56 15.19 -8.75 2.34
CA GLU A 56 16.26 -9.34 1.54
C GLU A 56 15.92 -9.26 0.05
N VAL A 57 14.65 -9.49 -0.31
CA VAL A 57 14.15 -9.32 -1.68
C VAL A 57 14.28 -7.87 -2.15
N MET A 58 13.90 -6.91 -1.32
CA MET A 58 14.01 -5.49 -1.65
C MET A 58 15.46 -5.08 -1.90
N VAL A 59 16.36 -5.47 -0.99
CA VAL A 59 17.80 -5.18 -1.08
C VAL A 59 18.41 -5.81 -2.33
N GLU A 60 18.07 -7.05 -2.66
CA GLU A 60 18.67 -7.76 -3.80
C GLU A 60 18.20 -7.20 -5.14
N VAL A 61 16.93 -6.78 -5.24
CA VAL A 61 16.42 -6.08 -6.42
C VAL A 61 17.13 -4.73 -6.59
N LEU A 62 17.23 -3.94 -5.52
CA LEU A 62 17.91 -2.63 -5.57
C LEU A 62 19.39 -2.76 -5.95
N LYS A 63 20.10 -3.74 -5.38
CA LYS A 63 21.49 -4.06 -5.75
C LYS A 63 21.62 -4.43 -7.22
N THR A 64 20.68 -5.18 -7.76
CA THR A 64 20.67 -5.57 -9.18
C THR A 64 20.47 -4.36 -10.09
N LEU A 65 19.62 -3.41 -9.68
CA LEU A 65 19.36 -2.19 -10.44
C LEU A 65 20.56 -1.21 -10.44
N ARG A 66 21.42 -1.27 -9.42
CA ARG A 66 22.67 -0.47 -9.26
C ARG A 66 22.50 1.04 -9.34
N THR A 67 21.26 1.54 -9.33
CA THR A 67 20.97 2.96 -9.38
C THR A 67 19.82 3.32 -8.46
N PRO A 68 19.77 4.57 -7.98
CA PRO A 68 18.62 5.04 -7.24
C PRO A 68 17.36 5.03 -8.10
N VAL A 69 16.24 4.59 -7.52
CA VAL A 69 14.95 4.46 -8.19
C VAL A 69 13.85 5.06 -7.33
N ASN A 70 12.81 5.61 -7.96
CA ASN A 70 11.62 6.00 -7.22
C ASN A 70 10.84 4.71 -6.92
N ALA A 71 10.46 4.54 -5.66
CA ALA A 71 9.75 3.37 -5.19
C ALA A 71 8.44 3.80 -4.52
N LYS A 72 7.41 2.99 -4.74
CA LYS A 72 6.14 3.09 -4.03
C LYS A 72 5.77 1.74 -3.47
N GLU A 73 5.30 1.71 -2.24
CA GLU A 73 4.86 0.48 -1.58
C GLU A 73 3.38 0.59 -1.25
N TYR A 74 2.68 -0.50 -1.50
CA TYR A 74 1.25 -0.62 -1.31
C TYR A 74 0.97 -1.87 -0.48
N VAL A 75 -0.01 -1.79 0.42
CA VAL A 75 -0.69 -2.95 0.98
C VAL A 75 -2.09 -3.01 0.41
N TYR A 76 -2.48 -4.21 -0.01
CA TYR A 76 -3.84 -4.52 -0.39
C TYR A 76 -4.45 -5.35 0.73
N GLU A 77 -5.47 -4.81 1.40
CA GLU A 77 -6.20 -5.49 2.47
C GLU A 77 -7.70 -5.37 2.21
N ASN A 78 -8.41 -6.50 2.18
CA ASN A 78 -9.87 -6.55 2.01
C ASN A 78 -10.42 -5.76 0.79
N GLY A 79 -9.63 -5.66 -0.29
CA GLY A 79 -10.01 -4.92 -1.51
C GLY A 79 -9.63 -3.44 -1.49
N SER A 80 -9.15 -2.92 -0.35
CA SER A 80 -8.61 -1.58 -0.21
C SER A 80 -7.12 -1.55 -0.54
N LYS A 81 -6.70 -0.59 -1.35
CA LYS A 81 -5.29 -0.30 -1.65
C LYS A 81 -4.83 0.86 -0.77
N MET A 82 -3.84 0.64 0.07
CA MET A 82 -3.22 1.67 0.91
C MET A 82 -1.76 1.85 0.50
N GLU A 83 -1.32 3.09 0.29
CA GLU A 83 0.09 3.43 0.06
C GLU A 83 0.80 3.56 1.40
N ILE A 84 1.90 2.82 1.59
CA ILE A 84 2.68 2.80 2.82
C ILE A 84 3.93 3.66 2.67
N PHE A 85 4.50 3.68 1.47
CA PHE A 85 5.72 4.39 1.17
C PHE A 85 5.67 4.97 -0.22
N SER A 86 6.20 6.17 -0.37
CA SER A 86 6.54 6.77 -1.66
C SER A 86 7.82 7.57 -1.46
N GLY A 87 8.89 7.20 -2.15
CA GLY A 87 10.19 7.84 -1.97
C GLY A 87 11.23 7.33 -2.94
N LYS A 88 12.49 7.71 -2.71
CA LYS A 88 13.61 7.29 -3.54
C LYS A 88 14.48 6.29 -2.79
N LEU A 89 14.63 5.09 -3.33
CA LEU A 89 15.48 4.04 -2.77
C LEU A 89 16.85 4.06 -3.47
N ASP A 90 17.93 4.06 -2.70
CA ASP A 90 19.31 4.04 -3.20
C ASP A 90 19.93 2.65 -2.98
N PRO A 91 20.56 2.01 -3.98
CA PRO A 91 21.23 0.72 -3.79
C PRO A 91 22.35 0.72 -2.75
N GLN A 92 23.01 1.87 -2.54
CA GLN A 92 24.08 2.02 -1.54
C GLN A 92 23.52 2.20 -0.13
N HIS A 93 22.28 2.67 -0.04
CA HIS A 93 21.51 2.77 1.19
C HIS A 93 20.09 2.28 0.88
N PRO A 94 19.85 0.95 0.83
CA PRO A 94 18.55 0.41 0.45
C PRO A 94 17.42 0.81 1.41
N LEU A 95 17.80 1.33 2.59
CA LEU A 95 16.95 1.93 3.63
C LEU A 95 17.20 3.45 3.79
N GLY A 96 17.80 4.09 2.78
CA GLY A 96 18.57 5.33 2.89
C GLY A 96 17.77 6.59 3.18
N GLN A 97 17.86 7.02 4.44
CA GLN A 97 17.38 8.29 5.00
C GLN A 97 15.96 8.66 4.59
N ALA A 98 15.00 8.15 5.36
CA ALA A 98 13.67 8.73 5.53
C ALA A 98 13.78 10.24 5.79
N LYS A 99 13.75 11.02 4.72
CA LYS A 99 13.48 12.45 4.71
C LYS A 99 12.37 12.69 3.72
N GLU A 100 11.19 12.21 4.06
CA GLU A 100 9.95 12.93 3.88
C GLU A 100 8.94 12.33 4.84
N GLU A 101 8.22 13.22 5.51
CA GLU A 101 7.34 12.97 6.65
C GLU A 101 6.53 11.67 6.51
N ILE A 102 6.61 10.81 7.53
CA ILE A 102 5.47 9.98 7.89
C ILE A 102 4.39 11.00 8.24
N GLN A 103 3.60 11.43 7.26
CA GLN A 103 2.32 12.02 7.56
C GLN A 103 1.50 10.87 8.16
N GLU A 104 1.60 10.74 9.48
CA GLU A 104 0.48 10.38 10.33
C GLU A 104 -0.66 11.37 10.03
N ARG A 105 -1.32 11.23 8.87
CA ARG A 105 -2.51 11.99 8.52
C ARG A 105 -3.66 11.02 8.36
N THR A 106 -4.45 11.02 9.43
CA THR A 106 -5.90 11.05 9.40
C THR A 106 -6.54 9.82 8.79
N ILE A 107 -6.98 8.94 9.69
CA ILE A 107 -8.20 8.16 9.48
C ILE A 107 -9.33 9.20 9.29
N GLU A 108 -9.54 9.68 8.08
CA GLU A 108 -10.86 10.15 7.70
C GLU A 108 -11.70 8.88 7.58
N SER A 109 -12.40 8.59 8.67
CA SER A 109 -13.59 7.76 8.67
C SER A 109 -14.33 8.05 7.38
N ILE A 110 -14.63 7.00 6.63
CA ILE A 110 -15.58 7.09 5.53
C ILE A 110 -16.86 7.66 6.16
N GLU A 111 -17.16 8.93 5.89
CA GLU A 111 -18.47 9.50 6.15
C GLU A 111 -19.39 8.74 5.20
N GLU A 112 -20.08 7.77 5.80
CA GLU A 112 -21.26 7.14 5.25
C GLU A 112 -22.32 8.26 5.13
N GLU A 113 -22.29 9.00 4.02
CA GLU A 113 -23.42 9.80 3.56
C GLU A 113 -24.57 8.85 3.22
N GLU A 114 -25.31 8.41 4.23
CA GLU A 114 -26.73 8.10 4.07
C GLU A 114 -27.56 9.20 4.72
N GLU A 115 -28.12 10.02 3.83
CA GLU A 115 -29.16 11.00 4.09
C GLU A 115 -30.28 10.44 4.96
N LEU A 116 -30.36 10.85 6.23
CA LEU A 116 -31.63 10.91 6.96
C LEU A 116 -31.71 12.24 7.71
N LYS A 117 -32.07 13.29 6.97
CA LYS A 117 -32.71 14.47 7.54
C LYS A 117 -34.05 14.05 8.15
N THR A 118 -34.04 13.76 9.44
CA THR A 118 -35.22 13.96 10.29
C THR A 118 -34.75 14.69 11.54
N SER A 119 -35.23 15.93 11.66
CA SER A 119 -34.94 16.83 12.76
C SER A 119 -35.37 16.19 14.07
N TYR A 120 -34.45 16.03 15.01
CA TYR A 120 -34.73 15.55 16.36
C TYR A 120 -35.67 16.50 17.14
N GLU A 121 -35.88 17.73 16.65
CA GLU A 121 -36.82 18.70 17.27
C GLU A 121 -38.29 18.38 17.02
N GLU A 122 -38.67 17.56 16.01
CA GLU A 122 -40.08 17.19 15.81
C GLU A 122 -40.55 16.03 16.71
N LEU A 123 -39.64 15.30 17.37
CA LEU A 123 -40.01 14.14 18.22
C LEU A 123 -40.24 14.49 19.70
N LEU A 124 -40.02 15.73 20.12
CA LEU A 124 -40.18 16.16 21.51
C LEU A 124 -41.49 16.90 21.80
N ASP A 125 -42.22 17.33 20.75
CA ASP A 125 -43.51 18.04 20.90
C ASP A 125 -44.70 17.08 21.06
N ASP A 126 -44.49 15.76 20.98
CA ASP A 126 -45.54 14.72 21.07
C ASP A 126 -45.53 13.98 22.42
N ILE A 127 -44.82 14.49 23.44
CA ILE A 127 -44.75 13.91 24.81
C ILE A 127 -45.35 14.87 25.86
N GLU A 128 -46.46 15.54 25.53
CA GLU A 128 -47.31 16.22 26.52
C GLU A 128 -48.81 16.08 26.19
N GLU A 129 -49.32 14.85 26.03
CA GLU A 129 -50.77 14.62 26.24
C GLU A 129 -51.09 13.15 26.51
N GLU A 130 -51.04 12.71 27.78
CA GLU A 130 -52.00 11.74 28.34
C GLU A 130 -52.05 11.95 29.86
N VAL A 131 -52.89 12.90 30.26
CA VAL A 131 -53.47 12.95 31.61
C VAL A 131 -54.75 12.12 31.56
N ASP A 132 -54.99 11.39 32.65
CA ASP A 132 -56.23 10.68 33.05
C ASP A 132 -56.41 9.21 32.59
N GLU A 133 -56.22 8.27 33.54
CA GLU A 133 -57.27 7.31 33.96
C GLU A 133 -56.82 6.52 35.22
N GLU A 134 -57.33 6.93 36.40
CA GLU A 134 -58.01 6.09 37.43
C GLU A 134 -58.35 6.89 38.71
#